data_AF-A0A0F9GU30-F1
#
_entry.id   AF-A0A0F9GU30-F1
#
_cell.length_a   1.000
_cell.length_b   1.000
_cell.length_c   1.000
_cell.angle_alpha   90.00
_cell.angle_beta   90.00
_cell.angle_gamma   90.00
#
_symmetry.space_group_name_H-M   'P 1'
#
loop_
_entity.id
_entity.type
_entity.pdbx_description
1 polymer ?
#
loop_
_entity_poly.entity_id
_entity_poly.type
_entity_poly.pdbx_seq_one_letter_code
_entity_poly.pdbx_strand_id
1 'polypeptide(L)'
;MKKDFKKDFNECPVCKSKDRFFEQLGKELRDRKIARPEWTFCYEAKNGVVSDPTKVASLLVGSKLPAFVIKTDVCMECGTMYAIHLSRGEATVGVTQAQQMPNRADRRRMEKGGFGGLPFGQG
;
A
#
# COMPACT_ATOMS: atom_id res chain seq x y z
N MET A 1 24.78 13.85 -5.41
CA MET A 1 24.92 12.48 -5.92
C MET A 1 23.56 11.95 -6.36
N LYS A 2 23.30 11.85 -7.67
CA LYS A 2 22.14 11.12 -8.19
C LYS A 2 22.50 9.63 -8.21
N LYS A 3 22.25 8.92 -7.11
CA LYS A 3 22.23 7.46 -7.14
C LYS A 3 20.83 7.07 -7.60
N ASP A 4 20.73 6.37 -8.72
CA ASP A 4 19.49 5.71 -9.11
C ASP A 4 19.24 4.59 -8.12
N PHE A 5 18.35 4.85 -7.16
CA PHE A 5 17.91 3.85 -6.18
C PHE A 5 16.91 2.93 -6.87
N LYS A 6 17.36 2.13 -7.83
CA LYS A 6 16.58 1.07 -8.48
C LYS A 6 17.34 -0.25 -8.36
N LYS A 7 16.68 -1.26 -7.82
CA LYS A 7 17.23 -2.62 -7.74
C LYS A 7 16.12 -3.64 -7.95
N ASP A 8 16.34 -4.50 -8.93
CA ASP A 8 15.52 -5.67 -9.22
C ASP A 8 16.21 -6.91 -8.65
N PHE A 9 15.43 -7.82 -8.08
CA PHE A 9 15.92 -9.09 -7.55
C PHE A 9 15.32 -10.22 -8.36
N ASN A 10 16.19 -11.01 -9.01
CA ASN A 10 15.79 -12.06 -9.94
C ASN A 10 15.68 -13.45 -9.28
N GLU A 11 16.27 -13.63 -8.10
CA GLU A 11 16.37 -14.92 -7.43
C GLU A 11 16.05 -14.78 -5.95
N CYS A 12 15.53 -15.85 -5.35
CA CYS A 12 15.33 -15.92 -3.91
C CYS A 12 16.68 -15.71 -3.18
N PRO A 13 16.75 -14.80 -2.21
CA PRO A 13 18.00 -14.56 -1.50
C PRO A 13 18.47 -15.78 -0.69
N VAL A 14 17.53 -16.65 -0.28
CA VAL A 14 17.76 -17.83 0.56
C VAL A 14 18.14 -19.05 -0.26
N CYS A 15 17.26 -19.55 -1.13
CA CYS A 15 17.48 -20.80 -1.88
C CYS A 15 17.92 -20.60 -3.34
N LYS A 16 18.04 -19.36 -3.83
CA LYS A 16 18.37 -19.01 -5.24
C LYS A 16 17.35 -19.45 -6.30
N SER A 17 16.22 -20.04 -5.89
CA SER A 17 15.13 -20.33 -6.82
C SER A 17 14.63 -19.08 -7.51
N LYS A 18 14.25 -19.24 -8.78
CA LYS A 18 13.54 -18.23 -9.57
C LYS A 18 12.03 -18.40 -9.46
N ASP A 19 11.57 -19.44 -8.77
CA ASP A 19 10.18 -19.79 -8.73
C ASP A 19 9.41 -18.99 -7.67
N ARG A 20 8.38 -18.29 -8.14
CA ARG A 20 7.69 -17.23 -7.39
C ARG A 20 6.19 -17.37 -7.50
N PHE A 21 5.52 -17.24 -6.36
CA PHE A 21 4.10 -17.46 -6.25
C PHE A 21 3.28 -16.45 -7.07
N PHE A 22 3.50 -15.14 -6.90
CA PHE A 22 2.69 -14.15 -7.63
C PHE A 22 3.02 -14.09 -9.12
N GLU A 23 4.26 -14.42 -9.49
CA GLU A 23 4.61 -14.57 -10.90
C GLU A 23 3.87 -15.74 -11.55
N GLN A 24 3.81 -16.91 -10.90
CA GLN A 24 3.04 -18.05 -11.38
C GLN A 24 1.54 -17.75 -11.45
N LEU A 25 0.97 -17.14 -10.41
CA LEU A 25 -0.42 -16.72 -10.39
C LEU A 25 -0.72 -15.73 -11.53
N GLY A 26 0.19 -14.78 -11.77
CA GLY A 26 0.09 -13.84 -12.88
C GLY A 26 0.17 -14.50 -14.25
N LYS A 27 0.94 -15.59 -14.40
CA LYS A 27 0.94 -16.43 -15.62
C LYS A 27 -0.43 -17.10 -15.80
N GLU A 28 -0.95 -17.76 -14.76
CA GLU A 28 -2.26 -18.43 -14.79
C GLU A 28 -3.40 -17.47 -15.15
N LEU A 29 -3.42 -16.26 -14.58
CA LEU A 29 -4.44 -15.25 -14.89
C LEU A 29 -4.35 -14.72 -16.33
N ARG A 30 -3.13 -14.64 -16.89
CA ARG A 30 -2.91 -14.26 -18.29
C ARG A 30 -3.35 -15.37 -19.24
N ASP A 31 -3.04 -16.62 -18.92
CA ASP A 31 -3.45 -17.79 -19.70
C ASP A 31 -4.97 -17.90 -19.76
N ARG A 32 -5.66 -17.53 -18.66
CA ARG A 32 -7.12 -17.45 -18.59
C ARG A 32 -7.73 -16.20 -19.24
N LYS A 33 -6.91 -15.30 -19.80
CA LYS A 33 -7.31 -14.02 -20.41
C LYS A 33 -8.08 -13.10 -19.44
N ILE A 34 -7.86 -13.26 -18.13
CA ILE A 34 -8.45 -12.41 -17.09
C ILE A 34 -7.56 -11.18 -16.87
N ALA A 35 -6.25 -11.36 -16.97
CA ALA A 35 -5.27 -10.31 -16.80
C ALA A 35 -4.61 -9.90 -18.12
N ARG A 36 -4.20 -8.63 -18.20
CA ARG A 36 -3.48 -8.14 -19.37
C ARG A 36 -2.02 -8.60 -19.36
N PRO A 37 -1.40 -8.85 -20.53
CA PRO A 37 -0.01 -9.32 -20.62
C PRO A 37 1.00 -8.41 -19.91
N GLU A 38 0.77 -7.10 -19.98
CA GLU A 38 1.62 -6.07 -19.40
C GLU A 38 1.51 -5.93 -17.88
N TRP A 39 0.53 -6.59 -17.24
CA TRP A 39 0.37 -6.53 -15.79
C TRP A 39 1.40 -7.40 -15.08
N THR A 40 2.08 -6.81 -14.09
CA THR A 40 2.96 -7.52 -13.16
C THR A 40 2.20 -7.74 -11.87
N PHE A 41 1.97 -9.00 -11.52
CA PHE A 41 1.39 -9.37 -10.23
C PHE A 41 2.48 -9.46 -9.18
N CYS A 42 2.31 -8.72 -8.09
CA CYS A 42 3.22 -8.72 -6.95
C CYS A 42 2.46 -8.22 -5.72
N TYR A 43 2.93 -8.59 -4.54
CA TYR A 43 2.43 -8.00 -3.32
C TYR A 43 3.10 -6.63 -3.10
N GLU A 44 2.29 -5.58 -3.15
CA GLU A 44 2.72 -4.22 -2.87
C GLU A 44 2.73 -4.00 -1.35
N ALA A 45 3.90 -4.23 -0.74
CA ALA A 45 4.03 -4.19 0.71
C ALA A 45 3.90 -2.76 1.27
N LYS A 46 4.42 -1.76 0.55
CA LYS A 46 4.32 -0.35 0.93
C LYS A 46 4.74 0.58 -0.20
N ASN A 47 3.89 1.56 -0.49
CA ASN A 47 4.27 2.81 -1.16
C ASN A 47 4.16 3.94 -0.14
N GLY A 48 5.17 4.79 -0.06
CA GLY A 48 5.08 5.92 0.86
C GLY A 48 6.27 6.85 0.85
N VAL A 49 6.09 7.95 1.58
CA VAL A 49 7.15 8.90 1.89
C VAL A 49 7.68 8.57 3.28
N VAL A 50 8.99 8.43 3.43
CA VAL A 50 9.62 8.40 4.77
C VAL A 50 9.75 9.86 5.22
N SER A 51 8.71 10.38 5.85
CA SER A 51 8.69 11.78 6.30
C SER A 51 7.82 11.93 7.55
N ASP A 52 8.26 12.82 8.44
CA ASP A 52 7.49 13.28 9.58
C ASP A 52 6.17 13.92 9.10
N PRO A 53 4.99 13.39 9.50
CA PRO A 53 3.69 13.91 9.08
C PRO A 53 3.51 15.40 9.36
N THR A 54 4.08 15.90 10.46
CA THR A 54 4.03 17.31 10.87
C THR A 54 4.76 18.21 9.88
N LYS A 55 5.89 17.72 9.34
CA LYS A 55 6.65 18.42 8.31
C LYS A 55 5.96 18.32 6.95
N VAL A 56 5.36 17.17 6.63
CA VAL A 56 4.59 17.01 5.38
C VAL A 56 3.40 17.96 5.33
N ALA A 57 2.69 18.14 6.45
CA ALA A 57 1.56 19.06 6.55
C ALA A 57 1.95 20.55 6.35
N SER A 58 3.22 20.89 6.62
CA SER A 58 3.74 22.25 6.39
C SER A 58 4.14 22.51 4.93
N LEU A 59 4.19 21.48 4.10
CA LEU A 59 4.56 21.61 2.69
C LEU A 59 3.38 22.09 1.86
N LEU A 60 3.69 22.92 0.87
CA LEU A 60 2.69 23.39 -0.09
C LEU A 60 2.13 22.20 -0.88
N VAL A 61 0.82 22.22 -1.13
CA VAL A 61 0.17 21.28 -2.04
C VAL A 61 0.88 21.33 -3.39
N GLY A 62 1.14 20.15 -3.97
CA GLY A 62 1.95 20.03 -5.19
C GLY A 62 3.45 19.86 -4.95
N SER A 63 3.94 19.99 -3.70
CA SER A 63 5.34 19.69 -3.37
C SER A 63 5.67 18.23 -3.67
N LYS A 64 6.82 18.00 -4.30
CA LYS A 64 7.34 16.67 -4.60
C LYS A 64 8.16 16.14 -3.45
N LEU A 65 7.77 14.97 -2.95
CA LEU A 65 8.45 14.27 -1.87
C LEU A 65 9.12 12.99 -2.39
N PRO A 66 10.31 12.64 -1.87
CA PRO A 66 10.95 11.38 -2.20
C PRO A 66 10.11 10.23 -1.63
N ALA A 67 9.61 9.38 -2.53
CA ALA A 67 8.88 8.17 -2.17
C ALA A 67 9.75 6.93 -2.40
N PHE A 68 9.31 5.81 -1.84
CA PHE A 68 9.84 4.49 -2.16
C PHE A 68 8.72 3.58 -2.62
N VAL A 69 9.07 2.65 -3.50
CA VAL A 69 8.20 1.60 -4.02
C VAL A 69 8.86 0.26 -3.71
N ILE A 70 8.15 -0.58 -2.96
CA ILE A 70 8.60 -1.93 -2.62
C ILE A 70 7.57 -2.90 -3.16
N LYS A 71 7.99 -3.70 -4.15
CA LYS A 71 7.21 -4.85 -4.62
C LYS A 71 7.85 -6.11 -4.08
N THR A 72 7.03 -7.01 -3.56
CA THR A 72 7.46 -8.26 -2.93
C THR A 72 6.80 -9.46 -3.58
N ASP A 73 7.45 -10.61 -3.43
CA ASP A 73 6.95 -11.91 -3.85
C ASP A 73 7.35 -13.00 -2.85
N VAL A 74 6.76 -14.19 -3.00
CA VAL A 74 6.99 -15.36 -2.15
C VAL A 74 7.66 -16.44 -2.98
N CYS A 75 8.78 -16.96 -2.48
CA CYS A 75 9.47 -18.10 -3.11
C CYS A 75 8.65 -19.38 -2.94
N MET A 76 8.41 -20.10 -4.04
CA MET A 76 7.65 -21.35 -4.04
C MET A 76 8.39 -22.54 -3.41
N GLU A 77 9.72 -22.51 -3.40
CA GLU A 77 10.51 -23.62 -2.85
C GLU A 77 10.70 -23.53 -1.34
N CYS A 78 11.00 -22.33 -0.82
CA CYS A 78 11.36 -22.15 0.60
C CYS A 78 10.38 -21.25 1.38
N GLY A 79 9.32 -20.74 0.76
CA GLY A 79 8.31 -19.90 1.41
C GLY A 79 8.78 -18.50 1.82
N THR A 80 10.02 -18.12 1.53
CA THR A 80 10.55 -16.80 1.91
C THR A 80 9.85 -15.71 1.11
N MET A 81 9.29 -14.70 1.81
CA MET A 81 8.83 -13.46 1.20
C MET A 81 9.99 -12.46 1.08
N TYR A 82 10.21 -11.90 -0.10
CA TYR A 82 11.32 -10.97 -0.36
C TYR A 82 10.96 -9.89 -1.37
N ALA A 83 11.71 -8.79 -1.36
CA ALA A 83 11.55 -7.73 -2.34
C ALA A 83 12.04 -8.19 -3.72
N ILE A 84 11.20 -8.05 -4.73
CA ILE A 84 11.53 -8.31 -6.13
C ILE A 84 11.90 -7.02 -6.87
N HIS A 85 11.40 -5.88 -6.39
CA HIS A 85 11.69 -4.57 -6.96
C HIS A 85 11.72 -3.53 -5.85
N LEU A 86 12.82 -2.77 -5.83
CA LEU A 86 13.00 -1.59 -5.00
C LEU A 86 13.26 -0.41 -5.92
N SER A 87 12.43 0.62 -5.87
CA SER A 87 12.73 1.88 -6.55
C SER A 87 12.41 3.09 -5.70
N ARG A 88 13.13 4.18 -5.95
CA ARG A 88 12.75 5.52 -5.51
C ARG A 88 11.70 6.07 -6.46
N GLY A 89 10.59 6.53 -5.89
CA GLY A 89 9.54 7.28 -6.58
C GLY A 89 9.51 8.74 -6.15
N GLU A 90 8.53 9.45 -6.70
CA GLU A 90 8.11 10.76 -6.21
C GLU A 90 6.63 10.66 -5.82
N ALA A 91 6.29 11.17 -4.63
CA ALA A 91 4.90 11.36 -4.23
C ALA A 91 4.62 12.85 -4.21
N THR A 92 3.46 13.25 -4.71
CA THR A 92 3.01 14.63 -4.65
C THR A 92 2.16 14.83 -3.41
N VAL A 93 2.44 15.89 -2.63
CA VAL A 93 1.57 16.28 -1.52
C VAL A 93 0.21 16.68 -2.10
N GLY A 94 -0.77 15.79 -1.91
CA GLY A 94 -2.15 16.04 -2.28
C GLY A 94 -2.90 16.82 -1.20
N VAL A 95 -4.07 17.33 -1.56
CA VAL A 95 -5.03 17.79 -0.55
C VAL A 95 -5.51 16.53 0.17
N THR A 96 -5.11 16.34 1.44
CA THR A 96 -5.83 15.40 2.30
C THR A 96 -7.29 15.82 2.24
N GLN A 97 -8.17 14.97 1.67
CA GLN A 97 -9.60 15.24 1.68
C GLN A 97 -9.96 15.61 3.11
N ALA A 98 -10.37 16.86 3.32
CA ALA A 98 -10.84 17.29 4.62
C ALA A 98 -11.86 16.26 5.05
N GLN A 99 -11.57 15.55 6.14
CA GLN A 99 -12.52 14.62 6.75
C GLN A 99 -13.80 15.45 6.89
N GLN A 100 -14.85 15.10 6.13
CA GLN A 100 -16.09 15.87 6.13
C GLN A 100 -16.54 15.94 7.58
N MET A 101 -16.34 17.09 8.22
CA MET A 101 -16.90 17.31 9.53
C MET A 101 -18.41 17.16 9.35
N PRO A 102 -19.08 16.28 10.11
CA PRO A 102 -20.51 16.09 9.98
C PRO A 102 -21.19 17.45 10.05
N ASN A 103 -22.03 17.73 9.06
CA ASN A 103 -22.70 19.01 8.97
C ASN A 103 -23.58 19.21 10.22
N ARG A 104 -24.05 20.44 10.46
CA ARG A 104 -24.84 20.77 11.66
C ARG A 104 -26.10 19.89 11.81
N ALA A 105 -26.66 19.38 10.71
CA ALA A 105 -27.81 18.48 10.73
C ALA A 105 -27.44 17.06 11.17
N ASP A 106 -26.30 16.53 10.71
CA ASP A 106 -25.77 15.23 11.11
C ASP A 106 -25.39 15.20 12.59
N ARG A 107 -24.81 16.30 13.08
CA ARG A 107 -24.46 16.46 14.51
C ARG A 107 -25.71 16.38 15.41
N ARG A 108 -26.83 16.99 14.98
CA ARG A 108 -28.12 16.92 15.69
C ARG A 108 -28.76 15.53 15.65
N ARG A 109 -28.52 14.73 14.61
CA ARG A 109 -29.00 13.33 14.55
C ARG A 109 -28.22 12.44 15.52
N MET A 110 -26.92 12.63 15.61
CA MET A 110 -26.07 11.88 16.56
C MET A 110 -26.41 12.22 18.02
N GLU A 111 -26.64 13.49 18.34
CA GLU A 111 -27.08 13.91 19.69
C GLU A 111 -28.46 13.36 20.08
N LYS A 112 -29.38 13.17 19.11
CA LYS A 112 -30.72 12.62 19.36
C LYS A 112 -30.78 11.08 19.37
N GLY A 113 -29.73 10.39 18.90
CA GLY A 113 -29.65 8.92 18.90
C GLY A 113 -28.95 8.32 20.13
N GLY A 114 -28.41 9.15 21.01
CA GLY A 114 -27.54 8.74 22.12
C GLY A 114 -28.25 8.53 23.47
N PHE A 115 -29.44 7.94 23.50
CA PHE A 115 -30.03 7.42 24.74
C PHE A 115 -30.96 6.24 24.42
N GLY A 116 -30.41 5.03 24.48
CA GLY A 116 -31.13 3.79 24.15
C GLY A 116 -30.39 2.53 24.58
N GLY A 117 -30.19 2.38 25.89
CA GLY A 117 -30.15 1.10 26.60
C GLY A 117 -29.10 0.05 26.18
N LEU A 118 -27.96 0.04 26.88
CA LEU A 118 -27.32 -1.23 27.22
C LEU A 118 -28.09 -1.85 28.39
N PRO A 119 -28.61 -3.09 28.31
CA PRO A 119 -28.85 -3.86 29.52
C PRO A 119 -27.55 -4.59 29.86
N PHE A 120 -26.84 -4.03 30.85
CA PHE A 120 -25.98 -4.84 31.72
C PHE A 120 -26.88 -5.66 32.65
N GLY A 121 -26.70 -6.99 32.67
CA GLY A 121 -26.74 -7.74 33.91
C GLY A 121 -27.90 -8.72 34.17
N GLN A 122 -27.50 -9.98 34.33
CA GLN A 122 -27.94 -10.99 35.32
C GLN A 122 -29.23 -11.79 35.08
N GLY A 123 -29.06 -13.12 35.16
CA GLY A 123 -30.07 -14.17 35.12
C GLY A 123 -29.47 -15.46 34.62
#